data_AF-A0A4S0J5S6-F1
#
_entry.id   AF-A0A4S0J5S6-F1
#
_cell.length_a   1.000
_cell.length_b   1.000
_cell.length_c   1.000
_cell.angle_alpha   90.00
_cell.angle_beta   90.00
_cell.angle_gamma   90.00
#
_symmetry.space_group_name_H-M   'P 1'
#
loop_
_entity.id
_entity.type
_entity.pdbx_description
1 polymer ?
#
loop_
_entity_poly.entity_id
_entity_poly.type
_entity_poly.pdbx_seq_one_letter_code
_entity_poly.pdbx_strand_id
1 'polypeptide(L)'
;MRFPVRSPLGWALAGLLLSGQALAADTTTFNVTLVVTKACTITAAAATNVDFGTAASTTATPTLGQGTVTAQCSALTPYTIALNAGANAGTANDVTTRRMKNTNAAVTANNYVGYQLYQDAAHTLVWG
;
A
#
# COMPACT_ATOMS: atom_id res chain seq x y z
N MET A 1 -14.85 40.11 -105.84
CA MET A 1 -15.77 40.34 -104.69
C MET A 1 -15.09 39.81 -103.43
N ARG A 2 -15.28 40.50 -102.31
CA ARG A 2 -14.39 40.66 -101.15
C ARG A 2 -13.89 39.37 -100.43
N PHE A 3 -12.59 39.37 -100.12
CA PHE A 3 -11.92 38.72 -98.97
C PHE A 3 -11.20 39.86 -98.17
N PRO A 4 -10.63 39.70 -96.95
CA PRO A 4 -10.84 38.73 -95.86
C PRO A 4 -10.94 39.37 -94.43
N VAL A 5 -11.25 38.51 -93.45
CA VAL A 5 -10.85 38.41 -92.02
C VAL A 5 -10.12 39.58 -91.34
N ARG A 6 -10.64 40.02 -90.18
CA ARG A 6 -9.89 40.66 -89.07
C ARG A 6 -10.47 40.29 -87.69
N SER A 7 -9.61 39.78 -86.80
CA SER A 7 -9.83 39.48 -85.37
C SER A 7 -9.64 40.74 -84.50
N PRO A 8 -10.20 40.83 -83.28
CA PRO A 8 -9.30 40.77 -82.11
C PRO A 8 -9.85 40.11 -80.82
N LEU A 9 -8.89 39.80 -79.95
CA LEU A 9 -8.90 39.30 -78.57
C LEU A 9 -9.94 39.94 -77.60
N GLY A 10 -10.44 39.13 -76.67
CA GLY A 10 -11.04 39.57 -75.41
C GLY A 10 -11.13 38.44 -74.38
N TRP A 11 -10.25 38.47 -73.37
CA TRP A 11 -10.20 37.57 -72.21
C TRP A 11 -11.51 37.56 -71.39
N ALA A 12 -11.92 36.39 -70.90
CA ALA A 12 -12.66 36.28 -69.65
C ALA A 12 -12.27 34.98 -68.94
N LEU A 13 -11.52 35.11 -67.84
CA LEU A 13 -11.21 34.03 -66.91
C LEU A 13 -12.52 33.53 -66.27
N ALA A 14 -12.94 32.30 -66.58
CA ALA A 14 -13.93 31.58 -65.79
C ALA A 14 -13.21 30.80 -64.68
N GLY A 15 -12.85 31.49 -63.60
CA GLY A 15 -12.32 30.87 -62.39
C GLY A 15 -13.44 30.12 -61.66
N LEU A 16 -13.48 28.79 -61.78
CA LEU A 16 -14.37 27.95 -61.00
C LEU A 16 -13.89 27.93 -59.54
N LEU A 17 -14.56 28.70 -58.69
CA LEU A 17 -14.37 28.64 -57.24
C LEU A 17 -14.87 27.28 -56.73
N LEU A 18 -13.94 26.33 -56.53
CA LEU A 18 -14.22 25.20 -55.64
C LEU A 18 -14.32 25.75 -54.21
N SER A 19 -15.53 26.04 -53.75
CA SER A 19 -15.79 26.28 -52.33
C SER A 19 -15.57 24.96 -51.57
N GLY A 20 -14.34 24.71 -51.15
CA GLY A 20 -14.03 23.66 -50.18
C GLY A 20 -14.72 23.97 -48.86
N GLN A 21 -15.30 22.95 -48.21
CA GLN A 21 -15.95 23.12 -46.91
C GLN A 21 -14.88 23.48 -45.87
N ALA A 22 -14.95 24.70 -45.32
CA ALA A 22 -14.04 25.14 -44.26
C ALA A 22 -14.45 24.46 -42.94
N LEU A 23 -13.75 23.39 -42.55
CA LEU A 23 -13.88 22.79 -41.23
C LEU A 23 -13.05 23.62 -40.24
N ALA A 24 -13.70 24.52 -39.50
CA ALA A 24 -13.09 25.20 -38.37
C ALA A 24 -13.17 24.27 -37.14
N ALA A 25 -12.01 23.79 -36.68
CA ALA A 25 -11.90 23.05 -35.43
C ALA A 25 -11.14 23.92 -34.43
N ASP A 26 -11.81 24.31 -33.34
CA ASP A 26 -11.19 24.97 -32.19
C ASP A 26 -10.95 23.91 -31.11
N THR A 27 -9.70 23.75 -30.69
CA THR A 27 -9.31 22.73 -29.71
C THR A 27 -8.49 23.37 -28.62
N THR A 28 -8.72 22.92 -27.39
CA THR A 28 -7.96 23.33 -26.22
C THR A 28 -7.46 22.10 -25.48
N THR A 29 -6.43 22.29 -24.67
CA THR A 29 -5.86 21.27 -23.79
C THR A 29 -6.00 21.70 -22.35
N PHE A 30 -6.28 20.75 -21.47
CA PHE A 30 -6.24 20.95 -20.04
C PHE A 30 -5.49 19.77 -19.38
N ASN A 31 -4.98 20.01 -18.18
CA ASN A 31 -4.26 18.98 -17.44
C ASN A 31 -5.23 18.13 -16.62
N VAL A 32 -5.06 16.81 -16.66
CA VAL A 32 -5.69 15.88 -15.72
C VAL A 32 -4.65 15.51 -14.66
N THR A 33 -4.90 15.89 -13.41
CA THR A 33 -3.94 15.73 -12.31
C THR A 33 -4.48 14.83 -11.22
N LEU A 34 -3.59 14.05 -10.59
CA LEU A 34 -3.87 13.23 -9.41
C LEU A 34 -2.79 13.50 -8.34
N VAL A 35 -3.21 13.68 -7.08
CA VAL A 35 -2.32 13.70 -5.91
C VAL A 35 -2.54 12.42 -5.12
N VAL A 36 -1.50 11.60 -5.00
CA VAL A 36 -1.53 10.41 -4.13
C VAL A 36 -1.08 10.84 -2.73
N THR A 37 -1.98 10.71 -1.76
CA THR A 37 -1.66 10.97 -0.36
C THR A 37 -0.93 9.79 0.26
N LYS A 38 -0.09 10.06 1.26
CA LYS A 38 0.57 9.01 2.03
C LYS A 38 -0.47 8.25 2.86
N ALA A 39 -0.44 6.93 2.79
CA ALA A 39 -1.32 6.04 3.53
C ALA A 39 -0.60 4.76 3.95
N CYS A 40 -0.95 4.22 5.11
CA CYS A 40 -0.47 2.94 5.61
C CYS A 40 -1.61 2.21 6.32
N THR A 41 -1.69 0.90 6.15
CA THR A 41 -2.59 0.03 6.91
C THR A 41 -1.85 -1.24 7.36
N ILE A 42 -2.17 -1.70 8.56
CA ILE A 42 -1.68 -2.99 9.11
C ILE A 42 -2.68 -4.13 8.93
N THR A 43 -3.84 -3.85 8.31
CA THR A 43 -4.93 -4.82 8.12
C THR A 43 -5.04 -5.33 6.69
N ALA A 44 -4.14 -4.89 5.78
CA ALA A 44 -4.11 -5.36 4.40
C ALA A 44 -3.82 -6.86 4.29
N ALA A 45 -3.06 -7.41 5.24
CA ALA A 45 -2.98 -8.85 5.49
C ALA A 45 -3.31 -9.10 6.96
N ALA A 46 -4.05 -10.17 7.24
CA ALA A 46 -4.35 -10.55 8.62
C ALA A 46 -3.04 -10.89 9.34
N ALA A 47 -2.85 -10.33 10.53
CA ALA A 47 -1.79 -10.78 11.42
C ALA A 47 -2.01 -12.26 11.75
N THR A 48 -0.93 -13.01 11.85
CA THR A 48 -1.00 -14.41 12.30
C THR A 48 -0.65 -14.49 13.78
N ASN A 49 -1.36 -15.37 14.49
CA ASN A 49 -1.10 -15.60 15.91
C ASN A 49 0.27 -16.25 16.09
N VAL A 50 0.95 -15.91 17.18
CA VAL A 50 2.09 -16.68 17.66
C VAL A 50 1.54 -17.84 18.47
N ASP A 51 1.60 -19.05 17.90
CA ASP A 51 1.31 -20.29 18.61
C ASP A 51 2.63 -20.97 18.96
N PHE A 52 2.90 -21.11 20.26
CA PHE A 52 4.08 -21.83 20.76
C PHE A 52 3.82 -23.36 20.81
N GLY A 53 2.59 -23.82 20.59
CA GLY A 53 2.22 -25.22 20.72
C GLY A 53 2.17 -25.69 22.17
N THR A 54 2.51 -26.96 22.39
CA THR A 54 2.48 -27.61 23.71
C THR A 54 3.88 -27.80 24.26
N ALA A 55 4.04 -27.56 25.57
CA ALA A 55 5.28 -27.80 26.30
C ALA A 55 4.99 -28.46 27.65
N ALA A 56 5.85 -29.38 28.08
CA ALA A 56 5.83 -29.88 29.44
C ALA A 56 6.27 -28.79 30.42
N SER A 57 5.76 -28.80 31.65
CA SER A 57 6.19 -27.87 32.69
C SER A 57 7.66 -28.03 33.09
N THR A 58 8.26 -29.17 32.76
CA THR A 58 9.68 -29.50 33.00
C THR A 58 10.60 -29.10 31.85
N THR A 59 10.06 -28.53 30.76
CA THR A 59 10.89 -28.12 29.61
C THR A 59 11.86 -27.01 30.01
N ALA A 60 13.16 -27.28 29.87
CA ALA A 60 14.22 -26.31 30.16
C ALA A 60 14.59 -25.43 28.95
N THR A 61 14.25 -25.87 27.74
CA THR A 61 14.51 -25.15 26.49
C THR A 61 13.30 -24.30 26.09
N PRO A 62 13.46 -23.01 25.76
CA PRO A 62 12.36 -22.20 25.29
C PRO A 62 11.69 -22.80 24.05
N THR A 63 10.36 -22.89 24.07
CA THR A 63 9.59 -23.27 22.87
C THR A 63 9.50 -22.05 21.94
N LEU A 64 9.74 -22.29 20.66
CA LEU A 64 9.68 -21.24 19.64
C LEU A 64 8.33 -21.26 18.93
N GLY A 65 7.80 -20.08 18.64
CA GLY A 65 6.62 -19.86 17.84
C GLY A 65 6.84 -18.66 16.93
N GLN A 66 6.17 -18.64 15.79
CA GLN A 66 6.26 -17.53 14.84
C GLN A 66 4.86 -17.02 14.50
N GLY A 67 4.77 -15.71 14.32
CA GLY A 67 3.62 -15.01 13.79
C GLY A 67 4.10 -13.82 12.95
N THR A 68 3.18 -13.17 12.26
CA THR A 68 3.48 -12.11 11.28
C THR A 68 2.54 -10.93 11.48
N VAL A 69 3.09 -9.73 11.29
CA VAL A 69 2.34 -8.47 11.17
C VAL A 69 2.84 -7.78 9.91
N THR A 70 1.92 -7.41 9.02
CA THR A 70 2.27 -6.83 7.72
C THR A 70 1.69 -5.43 7.60
N ALA A 71 2.55 -4.45 7.30
CA ALA A 71 2.11 -3.12 6.89
C ALA A 71 2.09 -3.01 5.37
N GLN A 72 0.99 -2.49 4.83
CA GLN A 72 0.88 -2.07 3.43
C GLN A 72 0.83 -0.55 3.40
N CYS A 73 1.86 0.05 2.81
CA CYS A 73 2.02 1.50 2.74
C CYS A 73 2.17 1.98 1.30
N SER A 74 1.71 3.19 1.02
CA SER A 74 2.06 3.90 -0.22
C SER A 74 3.57 4.12 -0.29
N ALA A 75 4.09 4.23 -1.51
CA ALA A 75 5.53 4.45 -1.75
C ALA A 75 6.07 5.63 -0.91
N LEU A 76 7.31 5.48 -0.42
CA LEU A 76 8.02 6.51 0.35
C LEU A 76 7.28 7.01 1.61
N THR A 77 6.48 6.14 2.23
CA THR A 77 5.82 6.41 3.51
C THR A 77 6.57 5.69 4.63
N PRO A 78 7.37 6.39 5.44
CA PRO A 78 8.05 5.79 6.59
C PRO A 78 7.02 5.33 7.62
N TYR A 79 7.30 4.22 8.29
CA TYR A 79 6.45 3.70 9.36
C TYR A 79 7.29 2.93 10.38
N THR A 80 6.72 2.76 11.58
CA THR A 80 7.24 1.91 12.65
C THR A 80 6.11 1.07 13.21
N ILE A 81 6.38 -0.20 13.51
CA ILE A 81 5.44 -1.08 14.19
C ILE A 81 6.01 -1.39 15.57
N ALA A 82 5.22 -1.16 16.61
CA ALA A 82 5.55 -1.43 17.99
C ALA A 82 4.51 -2.36 18.60
N LEU A 83 4.93 -3.19 19.55
CA LEU A 83 4.06 -4.12 20.27
C LEU A 83 4.05 -3.75 21.75
N ASN A 84 2.87 -3.66 22.36
CA ASN A 84 2.77 -3.36 23.79
C ASN A 84 3.17 -4.57 24.67
N ALA A 85 3.11 -4.41 25.98
CA ALA A 85 3.46 -5.47 26.94
C ALA A 85 2.39 -6.58 27.09
N GLY A 86 1.29 -6.49 26.35
CA GLY A 86 0.12 -7.36 26.53
C GLY A 86 -0.66 -7.06 27.82
N ALA A 87 -1.77 -7.77 28.00
CA ALA A 87 -2.71 -7.52 29.09
C ALA A 87 -2.23 -8.02 30.48
N ASN A 88 -1.21 -8.89 30.52
CA ASN A 88 -0.82 -9.62 31.71
C ASN A 88 0.64 -9.40 32.11
N ALA A 89 1.31 -8.36 31.62
CA ALA A 89 2.72 -8.09 31.94
C ALA A 89 2.99 -8.12 33.47
N GLY A 90 4.21 -8.51 33.85
CA GLY A 90 4.66 -8.45 35.25
C GLY A 90 4.69 -7.02 35.78
N THR A 91 5.18 -6.10 34.96
CA THR A 91 5.15 -4.64 35.19
C THR A 91 4.32 -4.00 34.08
N ALA A 92 3.37 -3.13 34.44
CA ALA A 92 2.50 -2.48 33.46
C ALA A 92 3.33 -1.71 32.42
N ASN A 93 2.98 -1.88 31.14
CA ASN A 93 3.66 -1.27 29.99
C ASN A 93 5.14 -1.67 29.78
N ASP A 94 5.66 -2.66 30.50
CA ASP A 94 7.04 -3.15 30.32
C ASP A 94 7.06 -4.40 29.43
N VAL A 95 7.53 -4.22 28.19
CA VAL A 95 7.61 -5.29 27.18
C VAL A 95 8.54 -6.42 27.60
N THR A 96 9.49 -6.20 28.52
CA THR A 96 10.44 -7.22 28.98
C THR A 96 9.80 -8.22 29.96
N THR A 97 8.62 -7.88 30.51
CA THR A 97 7.91 -8.70 31.51
C THR A 97 6.63 -9.35 30.95
N ARG A 98 6.55 -9.50 29.63
CA ARG A 98 5.45 -10.18 28.94
C ARG A 98 5.24 -11.60 29.49
N ARG A 99 4.00 -11.92 29.81
CA ARG A 99 3.59 -13.26 30.25
C ARG A 99 2.17 -13.57 29.81
N MET A 100 1.92 -14.82 29.46
CA MET A 100 0.59 -15.34 29.16
C MET A 100 -0.03 -15.93 30.43
N LYS A 101 -1.35 -15.85 30.56
CA LYS A 101 -2.11 -16.35 31.70
C LYS A 101 -2.78 -17.68 31.34
N ASN A 102 -2.76 -18.64 32.26
CA ASN A 102 -3.53 -19.87 32.14
C ASN A 102 -5.02 -19.54 31.97
N THR A 103 -5.67 -20.16 30.98
CA THR A 103 -7.08 -19.95 30.67
C THR A 103 -8.02 -20.73 31.58
N ASN A 104 -7.53 -21.79 32.25
CA ASN A 104 -8.30 -22.53 33.23
C ASN A 104 -8.43 -21.72 34.52
N ALA A 105 -9.63 -21.20 34.77
CA ALA A 105 -9.96 -20.37 35.93
C ALA A 105 -9.76 -21.09 37.29
N ALA A 106 -9.73 -22.42 37.33
CA ALA A 106 -9.44 -23.18 38.55
C ALA A 106 -7.96 -23.12 38.95
N VAL A 107 -7.05 -22.72 38.05
CA VAL A 107 -5.61 -22.62 38.34
C VAL A 107 -5.31 -21.25 38.95
N THR A 108 -5.18 -21.21 40.28
CA THR A 108 -5.00 -19.98 41.07
C THR A 108 -3.55 -19.68 41.45
N ALA A 109 -2.63 -20.64 41.31
CA ALA A 109 -1.20 -20.48 41.58
C ALA A 109 -0.37 -20.88 40.36
N ASN A 110 0.81 -20.25 40.19
CA ASN A 110 1.72 -20.49 39.06
C ASN A 110 1.03 -20.44 37.68
N ASN A 111 0.05 -19.56 37.53
CA ASN A 111 -0.83 -19.49 36.36
C ASN A 111 -0.31 -18.55 35.27
N TYR A 112 1.00 -18.26 35.25
CA TYR A 112 1.63 -17.44 34.21
C TYR A 112 2.87 -18.11 33.63
N VAL A 113 3.10 -17.88 32.33
CA VAL A 113 4.32 -18.29 31.62
C VAL A 113 4.88 -17.06 30.89
N GLY A 114 6.15 -16.75 31.13
CA GLY A 114 6.84 -15.65 30.45
C GLY A 114 7.02 -15.94 28.96
N TYR A 115 6.97 -14.90 28.13
CA TYR A 115 7.32 -15.01 26.71
C TYR A 115 7.98 -13.73 26.23
N GLN A 116 8.61 -13.79 25.05
CA GLN A 116 9.14 -12.60 24.40
C GLN A 116 8.98 -12.68 22.88
N LEU A 117 8.88 -11.53 22.23
CA LEU A 117 8.71 -11.34 20.79
C LEU A 117 9.90 -10.54 20.27
N TYR A 118 10.49 -10.99 19.17
CA TYR A 118 11.71 -10.43 18.61
C TYR A 118 11.51 -10.04 17.15
N GLN A 119 12.27 -9.05 16.70
CA GLN A 119 12.25 -8.60 15.30
C GLN A 119 13.11 -9.47 14.38
N ASP A 120 14.04 -10.23 14.98
CA ASP A 120 15.03 -11.04 14.28
C ASP A 120 14.96 -12.52 14.68
N ALA A 121 15.36 -13.39 13.77
CA ALA A 121 15.38 -14.84 13.98
C ALA A 121 16.41 -15.31 15.03
N ALA A 122 17.41 -14.47 15.37
CA ALA A 122 18.40 -14.77 16.40
C ALA A 122 17.91 -14.40 17.81
N HIS A 123 16.73 -13.79 17.93
CA HIS A 123 16.12 -13.37 19.19
C HIS A 123 17.00 -12.39 19.98
N THR A 124 17.59 -11.43 19.29
CA THR A 124 18.51 -10.44 19.89
C THR A 124 17.88 -9.06 20.07
N LEU A 125 16.86 -8.73 19.27
CA LEU A 125 16.18 -7.45 19.27
C LEU A 125 14.73 -7.62 19.72
N VAL A 126 14.47 -7.31 21.00
CA VAL A 126 13.12 -7.32 21.57
C VAL A 126 12.23 -6.34 20.81
N TRP A 127 11.04 -6.80 20.41
CA TRP A 127 10.08 -5.98 19.70
C TRP A 127 9.15 -5.25 20.66
N GLY A 128 9.31 -3.93 20.80
CA GLY A 128 8.53 -3.08 21.69
C GLY A 128 8.59 -1.62 21.25
#